data_AF-A0A6F9EA46-F1
#
_entry.id   AF-A0A6F9EA46-F1
#
_cell.length_a   1.000
_cell.length_b   1.000
_cell.length_c   1.000
_cell.angle_alpha   90.00
_cell.angle_beta   90.00
_cell.angle_gamma   90.00
#
_symmetry.space_group_name_H-M   'P 1'
#
loop_
_entity.id
_entity.type
_entity.pdbx_description
1 polymer ?
#
loop_
_entity_poly.entity_id
_entity_poly.type
_entity_poly.pdbx_seq_one_letter_code
_entity_poly.pdbx_strand_id
1 'polypeptide(L)'
;MDKKMTMEARIEAFYRQSGGPHNPRIDKLLQKHLLYGKDHGMPGYRETFADALMDVVLQDPSLLLLFERIQRSRVARSDHSKWEALEQRLERRFQKMEAELQAIQARLDELAGRMESGSMPKIDSLDR
;
A
#
# COMPACT_ATOMS: atom_id res chain seq x y z
N MET A 1 -50.20 2.97 -0.08
CA MET A 1 -49.14 3.45 0.83
C MET A 1 -48.18 2.30 1.04
N ASP A 2 -47.04 2.30 0.34
CA ASP A 2 -46.03 1.26 0.52
C ASP A 2 -45.35 1.46 1.87
N LYS A 3 -45.61 0.52 2.79
CA LYS A 3 -44.99 0.51 4.11
C LYS A 3 -43.50 0.21 3.91
N LYS A 4 -42.64 1.24 3.99
CA LYS A 4 -41.19 1.09 3.90
C LYS A 4 -40.73 0.06 4.94
N MET A 5 -40.32 -1.12 4.49
CA MET A 5 -39.86 -2.18 5.37
C MET A 5 -38.52 -1.77 6.01
N THR A 6 -38.36 -2.08 7.29
CA THR A 6 -37.07 -1.90 7.99
C THR A 6 -36.03 -2.86 7.40
N MET A 7 -34.75 -2.54 7.55
CA MET A 7 -33.66 -3.37 7.03
C MET A 7 -33.73 -4.81 7.55
N GLU A 8 -34.06 -4.98 8.83
CA GLU A 8 -34.25 -6.29 9.47
C GLU A 8 -35.41 -7.07 8.83
N ALA A 9 -36.54 -6.42 8.55
CA ALA A 9 -37.68 -7.05 7.88
C ALA A 9 -37.34 -7.47 6.44
N ARG A 10 -36.49 -6.70 5.74
CA ARG A 10 -36.00 -7.05 4.40
C ARG A 10 -35.08 -8.27 4.43
N ILE A 11 -34.17 -8.32 5.41
CA ILE A 11 -33.26 -9.46 5.61
C ILE A 11 -34.07 -10.73 5.95
N GLU A 12 -35.03 -10.64 6.85
CA GLU A 12 -35.88 -11.77 7.23
C GLU A 12 -36.72 -12.28 6.04
N ALA A 13 -37.30 -11.36 5.26
CA ALA A 13 -38.04 -11.71 4.04
C ALA A 13 -37.15 -12.42 3.01
N PHE A 14 -35.90 -11.96 2.82
CA PHE A 14 -34.93 -12.61 1.94
C PHE A 14 -34.62 -14.04 2.38
N TYR A 15 -34.36 -14.26 3.67
CA TYR A 15 -34.10 -15.61 4.20
C TYR A 15 -35.32 -16.51 4.07
N ARG A 16 -36.53 -15.98 4.29
CA ARG A 16 -37.78 -16.73 4.13
C ARG A 16 -38.00 -17.15 2.67
N GLN A 17 -37.72 -16.28 1.71
CA GLN A 17 -37.79 -16.57 0.27
C GLN A 17 -36.70 -17.55 -0.18
N SER A 18 -35.52 -17.49 0.45
CA SER A 18 -34.37 -18.31 0.11
C SER A 18 -34.41 -19.70 0.75
N GLY A 19 -35.49 -20.12 1.40
CA GLY A 19 -35.60 -21.44 2.03
C GLY A 19 -35.03 -21.52 3.46
N GLY A 20 -34.93 -20.38 4.15
CA GLY A 20 -34.45 -20.25 5.52
C GLY A 20 -32.93 -20.06 5.63
N PRO A 21 -32.42 -19.72 6.83
CA PRO A 21 -30.99 -19.42 7.06
C PRO A 21 -30.04 -20.63 6.94
N HIS A 22 -30.55 -21.86 6.83
CA HIS A 22 -29.76 -23.09 6.72
C HIS A 22 -29.69 -23.67 5.30
N ASN A 23 -30.20 -22.96 4.28
CA ASN A 23 -30.11 -23.43 2.90
C ASN A 23 -28.64 -23.37 2.40
N PRO A 24 -28.06 -24.50 1.92
CA PRO A 24 -26.67 -24.56 1.42
C PRO A 24 -26.40 -23.71 0.18
N ARG A 25 -27.44 -23.14 -0.45
CA ARG A 25 -27.35 -22.26 -1.63
C ARG A 25 -27.52 -20.78 -1.30
N ILE A 26 -27.69 -20.40 -0.03
CA ILE A 26 -27.89 -19.00 0.38
C ILE A 26 -26.78 -18.10 -0.13
N ASP A 27 -25.51 -18.52 -0.03
CA ASP A 27 -24.40 -17.68 -0.45
C ASP A 27 -24.47 -17.34 -1.95
N LYS A 28 -24.86 -18.32 -2.77
CA LYS A 28 -25.06 -18.12 -4.21
C LYS A 28 -26.27 -17.24 -4.50
N LEU A 29 -27.36 -17.40 -3.75
CA LEU A 29 -28.56 -16.57 -3.86
C LEU A 29 -28.29 -15.13 -3.43
N LEU A 30 -27.51 -14.94 -2.37
CA LEU A 30 -27.10 -13.63 -1.84
C LEU A 30 -26.18 -12.93 -2.83
N GLN A 31 -25.17 -13.62 -3.38
CA GLN A 31 -24.31 -13.03 -4.40
C GLN A 31 -25.10 -12.62 -5.64
N LYS A 32 -26.03 -13.45 -6.11
CA LYS A 32 -26.90 -13.11 -7.23
C LYS A 32 -27.80 -11.91 -6.89
N HIS A 33 -28.30 -11.83 -5.67
CA HIS A 33 -29.12 -10.71 -5.21
C HIS A 33 -28.32 -9.41 -5.07
N LEU A 34 -27.07 -9.47 -4.61
CA LEU A 34 -26.19 -8.29 -4.54
C LEU A 34 -25.72 -7.79 -5.91
N LEU A 35 -25.65 -8.68 -6.93
CA LEU A 35 -25.28 -8.29 -8.29
C LEU A 35 -26.48 -7.82 -9.15
N TYR A 36 -27.66 -8.40 -8.94
CA TYR A 36 -28.81 -8.22 -9.85
C TYR A 36 -30.10 -7.83 -9.13
N GLY A 37 -30.04 -7.59 -7.82
CA GLY A 37 -31.18 -7.18 -7.03
C GLY A 37 -31.62 -5.77 -7.40
N LYS A 38 -32.94 -5.57 -7.50
CA LYS A 38 -33.54 -4.27 -7.82
C LYS A 38 -33.23 -3.17 -6.78
N ASP A 39 -32.87 -3.59 -5.57
CA ASP A 39 -32.62 -2.71 -4.43
C ASP A 39 -31.12 -2.54 -4.11
N HIS A 40 -30.22 -3.02 -4.97
CA HIS A 40 -28.77 -2.98 -4.79
C HIS A 40 -28.11 -2.49 -6.06
N GLY A 41 -27.55 -1.27 -6.01
CA GLY A 41 -26.72 -0.65 -7.04
C GLY A 41 -27.10 -0.84 -8.51
N MET A 42 -26.11 -0.61 -9.37
CA MET A 42 -26.25 -0.79 -10.80
C MET A 42 -26.24 -2.30 -11.14
N PRO A 43 -27.18 -2.81 -11.95
CA PRO A 43 -27.24 -4.23 -12.28
C PRO A 43 -25.94 -4.71 -12.94
N GLY A 44 -25.36 -5.78 -12.40
CA GLY A 44 -24.07 -6.34 -12.81
C GLY A 44 -22.86 -5.76 -12.05
N TYR A 45 -23.05 -4.74 -11.22
CA TYR A 45 -22.02 -4.17 -10.37
C TYR A 45 -22.35 -4.39 -8.90
N ARG A 46 -21.45 -5.07 -8.19
CA ARG A 46 -21.59 -5.24 -6.75
C ARG A 46 -21.11 -3.97 -6.07
N GLU A 47 -22.04 -3.15 -5.60
CA GLU A 47 -21.72 -1.96 -4.81
C GLU A 47 -20.81 -2.32 -3.63
N THR A 48 -19.70 -1.60 -3.55
CA THR A 48 -18.82 -1.66 -2.40
C THR A 48 -19.20 -0.57 -1.41
N PHE A 49 -18.76 -0.72 -0.16
CA PHE A 49 -18.91 0.34 0.84
C PHE A 49 -18.26 1.66 0.39
N ALA A 50 -17.17 1.58 -0.39
CA ALA A 50 -16.51 2.75 -0.94
C ALA A 50 -17.39 3.49 -1.95
N ASP A 51 -18.16 2.75 -2.77
CA ASP A 51 -19.08 3.35 -3.75
C ASP A 51 -20.23 4.07 -3.04
N ALA A 52 -20.82 3.43 -2.02
CA ALA A 52 -21.86 4.06 -1.20
C ALA A 52 -21.36 5.31 -0.46
N LEU A 53 -20.10 5.28 0.03
CA LEU A 53 -19.47 6.46 0.63
C LEU A 53 -19.24 7.57 -0.39
N MET A 54 -18.80 7.23 -1.61
CA MET A 54 -18.60 8.19 -2.69
C MET A 54 -19.91 8.84 -3.11
N ASP A 55 -21.00 8.07 -3.20
CA ASP A 55 -22.32 8.62 -3.52
C ASP A 55 -22.81 9.63 -2.47
N VAL A 56 -22.59 9.35 -1.18
CA VAL A 56 -22.92 10.29 -0.10
C VAL A 56 -22.08 11.56 -0.19
N VAL A 57 -20.78 11.43 -0.47
CA VAL A 57 -19.87 12.57 -0.63
C VAL A 57 -20.21 13.39 -1.88
N LEU A 58 -20.67 12.76 -2.96
CA LEU A 58 -21.07 13.42 -4.20
C LEU A 58 -22.45 14.11 -4.07
N GLN A 59 -23.36 13.54 -3.29
CA GLN A 59 -24.68 14.14 -3.01
C GLN A 59 -24.58 15.37 -2.10
N ASP A 60 -23.57 15.45 -1.23
CA ASP A 60 -23.35 16.60 -0.35
C ASP A 60 -22.00 17.27 -0.65
N PRO A 61 -21.99 18.38 -1.41
CA PRO A 61 -20.78 19.12 -1.74
C PRO A 61 -19.96 19.59 -0.54
N SER A 62 -20.56 19.71 0.65
CA SER A 62 -19.83 20.10 1.86
C SER A 62 -18.88 18.99 2.36
N LEU A 63 -19.21 17.73 2.08
CA LEU A 63 -18.39 16.57 2.44
C LEU A 63 -17.16 16.42 1.54
N LEU A 64 -17.15 17.01 0.35
CA LEU A 64 -16.00 17.00 -0.55
C LEU A 64 -14.77 17.62 0.11
N LEU A 65 -14.93 18.72 0.84
CA LEU A 65 -13.84 19.41 1.53
C LEU A 65 -13.24 18.53 2.64
N LEU A 66 -14.11 17.83 3.37
CA LEU A 66 -13.68 16.91 4.43
C LEU A 66 -12.97 15.69 3.83
N PHE A 67 -13.53 15.13 2.76
CA PHE A 67 -12.97 14.00 2.03
C PHE A 67 -11.57 14.32 1.47
N GLU A 68 -11.43 15.49 0.83
CA GLU A 68 -10.16 15.97 0.30
C GLU A 68 -9.11 16.17 1.41
N ARG A 69 -9.53 16.72 2.56
CA ARG A 69 -8.65 16.90 3.72
C ARG A 69 -8.18 15.56 4.30
N ILE A 70 -9.06 14.58 4.39
CA ILE A 70 -8.73 13.23 4.88
C ILE A 70 -7.78 12.54 3.89
N GLN A 71 -8.04 12.64 2.58
CA GLN A 71 -7.14 12.09 1.56
C GLN A 71 -5.75 12.73 1.63
N ARG A 72 -5.66 14.06 1.69
CA ARG A 72 -4.38 14.78 1.83
C ARG A 72 -3.62 14.35 3.10
N SER A 73 -4.33 14.19 4.22
CA SER A 73 -3.71 13.71 5.47
C SER A 73 -3.21 12.27 5.37
N ARG A 74 -3.92 11.38 4.67
CA ARG A 74 -3.49 10.00 4.44
C ARG A 74 -2.24 9.94 3.55
N VAL A 75 -2.22 10.71 2.47
CA VAL A 75 -1.07 10.79 1.56
C VAL A 75 0.16 11.34 2.29
N ALA A 76 0.00 12.45 3.02
CA ALA A 76 1.08 13.05 3.81
C ALA A 76 1.68 12.06 4.83
N ARG A 77 0.83 11.26 5.49
CA ARG A 77 1.27 10.21 6.43
C ARG A 77 1.93 9.03 5.73
N SER A 78 1.43 8.61 4.57
CA SER A 78 2.05 7.52 3.81
C SER A 78 3.40 7.91 3.22
N ASP A 79 3.57 9.18 2.83
CA ASP A 79 4.80 9.69 2.26
C ASP A 79 5.90 9.80 3.33
N HIS A 80 5.61 10.30 4.54
CA HIS A 80 6.63 10.39 5.60
C HIS A 80 7.32 9.06 5.90
N SER A 81 6.56 7.96 5.98
CA SER A 81 7.15 6.64 6.23
C SER A 81 8.07 6.15 5.11
N LYS A 82 7.77 6.51 3.85
CA LYS A 82 8.59 6.14 2.69
C LYS A 82 9.82 7.02 2.57
N TRP A 83 9.69 8.31 2.89
CA TRP A 83 10.79 9.28 2.90
C TRP A 83 11.78 8.99 4.03
N GLU A 84 11.32 8.68 5.25
CA GLU A 84 12.18 8.25 6.35
C GLU A 84 12.95 6.95 6.00
N ALA A 85 12.27 5.98 5.37
CA ALA A 85 12.92 4.75 4.94
C ALA A 85 13.96 5.00 3.82
N LEU A 86 13.69 5.94 2.92
CA LEU A 86 14.62 6.35 1.87
C LEU A 86 15.83 7.08 2.47
N GLU A 87 15.61 8.00 3.40
CA GLU A 87 16.63 8.78 4.09
C GLU A 87 17.59 7.86 4.86
N GLN A 88 17.05 6.94 5.67
CA GLN A 88 17.87 5.93 6.36
C GLN A 88 18.68 5.06 5.40
N ARG A 89 18.13 4.75 4.21
CA ARG A 89 18.84 3.95 3.20
C ARG A 89 19.96 4.76 2.55
N LEU A 90 19.76 6.05 2.30
CA LEU A 90 20.76 6.95 1.75
C LEU A 90 21.89 7.19 2.76
N GLU A 91 21.55 7.45 4.01
CA GLU A 91 22.49 7.62 5.13
C GLU A 91 23.46 6.43 5.23
N ARG A 92 22.91 5.21 5.25
CA ARG A 92 23.73 3.97 5.31
C ARG A 92 24.64 3.81 4.10
N ARG A 93 24.20 4.22 2.91
CA ARG A 93 25.04 4.17 1.70
C ARG A 93 26.17 5.18 1.77
N PHE A 94 25.90 6.37 2.30
CA PHE A 94 26.89 7.42 2.46
C PHE A 94 27.97 7.00 3.46
N GLN A 95 27.58 6.51 4.63
CA GLN A 95 28.51 5.98 5.65
C GLN A 95 29.38 4.85 5.09
N LYS A 96 28.80 3.96 4.28
CA LYS A 96 29.56 2.89 3.63
C LYS A 96 30.59 3.44 2.64
N MET A 97 30.21 4.42 1.82
CA MET A 97 31.13 5.07 0.89
C MET A 97 32.26 5.81 1.61
N GLU A 98 31.95 6.53 2.69
CA GLU A 98 32.98 7.19 3.51
C GLU A 98 33.99 6.19 4.08
N ALA A 99 33.51 5.06 4.61
CA ALA A 99 34.38 4.00 5.12
C ALA A 99 35.25 3.39 4.00
N GLU A 100 34.71 3.19 2.80
CA GLU A 100 35.46 2.71 1.65
C GLU A 100 36.54 3.72 1.22
N LEU A 101 36.22 5.03 1.19
CA LEU A 101 37.18 6.08 0.87
C LEU A 101 38.30 6.17 1.90
N GLN A 102 37.97 6.10 3.19
CA GLN A 102 38.97 6.07 4.26
C GLN A 102 39.89 4.84 4.14
N ALA A 103 39.33 3.68 3.82
CA ALA A 103 40.12 2.46 3.61
C ALA A 103 41.03 2.57 2.39
N ILE A 104 40.56 3.18 1.30
CA ILE A 104 41.38 3.44 0.10
C ILE A 104 42.50 4.42 0.45
N GLN A 105 42.20 5.49 1.15
CA GLN A 105 43.19 6.49 1.56
C GLN A 105 44.27 5.88 2.44
N ALA A 106 43.90 5.08 3.44
CA ALA A 106 44.85 4.37 4.29
C ALA A 106 45.77 3.41 3.49
N ARG A 107 45.21 2.70 2.48
CA ARG A 107 46.02 1.84 1.60
C ARG A 107 46.97 2.64 0.71
N LEU A 108 46.56 3.82 0.25
CA LEU A 108 47.42 4.71 -0.53
C LEU A 108 48.56 5.26 0.32
N ASP A 109 48.28 5.66 1.57
CA ASP A 109 49.29 6.14 2.51
C ASP A 109 50.29 5.02 2.86
N GLU A 110 49.81 3.78 3.05
CA GLU A 110 50.68 2.60 3.25
C GLU A 110 51.57 2.32 2.03
N LEU A 111 51.02 2.40 0.82
CA LEU A 111 51.76 2.25 -0.43
C LEU A 111 52.80 3.36 -0.61
N ALA A 112 52.44 4.61 -0.32
CA ALA A 112 53.34 5.75 -0.38
C ALA A 112 54.52 5.57 0.60
N GLY A 113 54.24 5.20 1.86
CA GLY A 113 55.26 4.90 2.85
C GLY A 113 56.16 3.72 2.46
N ARG A 114 55.59 2.69 1.81
CA ARG A 114 56.36 1.57 1.25
C ARG A 114 57.29 1.99 0.11
N MET A 115 56.85 2.91 -0.76
CA MET A 115 57.70 3.48 -1.82
C MET A 115 58.83 4.33 -1.24
N GLU A 116 58.57 5.13 -0.20
CA GLU A 116 59.59 5.94 0.48
C GLU A 116 60.62 5.09 1.25
N SER A 117 60.18 3.95 1.82
CA SER A 117 61.06 3.02 2.56
C SER A 117 61.94 2.10 1.68
N GLY A 118 61.81 2.17 0.35
CA GLY A 118 62.63 1.39 -0.59
C GLY A 118 62.36 -0.12 -0.63
N SER A 119 61.32 -0.61 0.06
CA SER A 119 60.93 -2.03 0.07
C SER A 119 59.93 -2.32 -1.05
N MET A 120 60.42 -2.44 -2.29
CA MET A 120 59.58 -2.93 -3.39
C MET A 120 59.16 -4.39 -3.16
N PRO A 121 57.87 -4.75 -3.32
CA PRO A 121 57.54 -6.14 -3.58
C PRO A 121 58.17 -6.53 -4.91
N LYS A 122 58.91 -7.65 -4.93
CA LYS A 122 59.35 -8.26 -6.19
C LYS A 122 58.10 -8.52 -7.01
N ILE A 123 57.94 -7.75 -8.08
CA ILE A 123 57.02 -8.10 -9.14
C ILE A 123 57.67 -9.30 -9.79
N ASP A 124 57.25 -10.51 -9.39
CA ASP A 124 57.55 -11.70 -10.15
C ASP A 124 56.88 -11.47 -11.50
N SER A 125 57.70 -11.01 -12.45
CA SER A 125 57.36 -10.97 -13.86
C SER A 125 56.83 -12.35 -14.22
N LEU A 126 55.53 -12.40 -14.55
CA LEU A 126 54.94 -13.54 -15.22
C LEU A 126 55.77 -13.81 -16.47
N ASP A 127 56.61 -14.84 -16.36
CA ASP A 127 57.34 -15.41 -17.47
C ASP A 127 56.30 -16.04 -18.41
N ARG A 128 56.37 -15.59 -19.67
CA ARG A 128 55.76 -16.07 -20.92
C ARG A 128 54.64 -17.11 -20.88
#